data_AF-A0A9E5WTX6-F1
#
_entry.id   AF-A0A9E5WTX6-F1
#
_cell.length_a   1.000
_cell.length_b   1.000
_cell.length_c   1.000
_cell.angle_alpha   90.00
_cell.angle_beta   90.00
_cell.angle_gamma   90.00
#
_symmetry.space_group_name_H-M   'P 1'
#
loop_
_entity.id
_entity.type
_entity.pdbx_description
1 polymer ?
#
loop_
_entity_poly.entity_id
_entity_poly.type
_entity_poly.pdbx_seq_one_letter_code
_entity_poly.pdbx_strand_id
1 'polypeptide(L)'
;MSMFGWQLMALKSAEIAGIPIPDRSRKLMVQFLKDRSLGEHRGLAAYRITEPPLPPTPSMTAEALFCKQMLGIHRDNPASVEAIEYLLEHLPKRSEQNLYYWYYGTLAMYQYGGDPWRQWNERLRDLLVEDQRKTGHAAGSWDPRPPWGPYGGRIYSTALSTLCLEVYYRFLPLYQVGGQYIDE
;
A
#
# COMPACT_ATOMS: atom_id res chain seq x y z
N MET A 1 -0.53 -11.75 -4.63
CA MET A 1 -0.74 -10.39 -4.08
C MET A 1 0.14 -9.37 -4.80
N SER A 2 1.47 -9.37 -4.67
CA SER A 2 2.35 -8.33 -5.25
C SER A 2 2.13 -7.91 -6.72
N MET A 3 1.99 -8.87 -7.65
CA MET A 3 1.77 -8.53 -9.07
C MET A 3 0.35 -8.01 -9.34
N PHE A 4 -0.60 -8.40 -8.51
CA PHE A 4 -2.00 -8.02 -8.65
C PHE A 4 -2.21 -6.52 -8.36
N GLY A 5 -1.55 -5.97 -7.34
CA GLY A 5 -1.69 -4.55 -7.00
C GLY A 5 -1.32 -3.63 -8.15
N TRP A 6 -0.22 -3.92 -8.86
CA TRP A 6 0.19 -3.16 -10.04
C TRP A 6 -0.83 -3.20 -11.18
N GLN A 7 -1.39 -4.38 -11.46
CA GLN A 7 -2.40 -4.53 -12.52
C GLN A 7 -3.70 -3.82 -12.16
N LEU A 8 -4.12 -3.91 -10.89
CA LEU A 8 -5.31 -3.21 -10.41
C LEU A 8 -5.13 -1.69 -10.52
N MET A 9 -3.99 -1.15 -10.09
CA MET A 9 -3.69 0.28 -10.22
C MET A 9 -3.74 0.74 -11.69
N ALA A 10 -3.19 -0.05 -12.62
CA ALA A 10 -3.23 0.27 -14.04
C ALA A 10 -4.67 0.30 -14.58
N LEU A 11 -5.48 -0.72 -14.26
CA LEU A 11 -6.89 -0.80 -14.67
C LEU A 11 -7.73 0.33 -14.08
N LYS A 12 -7.51 0.67 -12.80
CA LYS A 12 -8.22 1.78 -12.16
C LYS A 12 -7.81 3.12 -12.76
N SER A 13 -6.54 3.29 -13.12
CA SER A 13 -6.07 4.50 -13.81
C SER A 13 -6.69 4.64 -15.19
N ALA A 14 -6.85 3.53 -15.93
CA ALA A 14 -7.58 3.51 -17.19
C ALA A 14 -9.04 3.94 -17.02
N GLU A 15 -9.73 3.40 -16.01
CA GLU A 15 -11.10 3.79 -15.69
C GLU A 15 -11.23 5.28 -15.33
N ILE A 16 -10.33 5.82 -14.50
CA ILE A 16 -10.30 7.25 -14.15
C ILE A 16 -10.05 8.12 -15.39
N ALA A 17 -9.27 7.62 -16.36
CA ALA A 17 -9.03 8.27 -17.64
C ALA A 17 -10.19 8.11 -18.65
N GLY A 18 -11.32 7.50 -18.24
CA GLY A 18 -12.49 7.28 -19.11
C GLY A 18 -12.34 6.10 -20.07
N ILE A 19 -11.32 5.26 -19.90
CA ILE A 19 -11.15 4.02 -20.67
C ILE A 19 -11.92 2.91 -19.93
N PRO A 20 -12.98 2.35 -20.52
CA PRO A 20 -13.80 1.36 -19.84
C PRO A 20 -13.01 0.07 -19.60
N ILE A 21 -13.17 -0.49 -18.40
CA ILE A 21 -12.67 -1.83 -18.07
C ILE A 21 -13.82 -2.84 -18.10
N PRO A 22 -13.63 -4.08 -18.58
CA PRO A 22 -14.70 -5.07 -18.58
C PRO A 22 -15.21 -5.39 -17.17
N ASP A 23 -16.53 -5.47 -16.99
CA ASP A 23 -17.15 -5.82 -15.69
C ASP A 23 -16.66 -7.17 -15.15
N ARG A 24 -16.40 -8.12 -16.05
CA ARG A 24 -15.82 -9.42 -15.69
C ARG A 24 -14.47 -9.25 -14.98
N SER A 25 -13.62 -8.34 -15.46
CA SER A 25 -12.32 -8.07 -14.85
C SER A 25 -12.50 -7.48 -13.44
N ARG A 26 -13.46 -6.56 -13.26
CA ARG A 26 -13.82 -6.01 -11.94
C ARG A 26 -14.26 -7.10 -10.97
N LYS A 27 -15.18 -7.97 -11.37
CA LYS A 27 -15.66 -9.09 -10.53
C LYS A 27 -14.53 -10.03 -10.14
N LEU A 28 -13.64 -10.36 -11.07
CA LEU A 28 -12.48 -11.22 -10.80
C LEU A 28 -11.45 -10.56 -9.87
N MET A 29 -11.27 -9.24 -9.94
CA MET A 29 -10.41 -8.51 -8.99
C MET A 29 -10.96 -8.59 -7.57
N VAL A 30 -12.26 -8.38 -7.38
CA VAL A 30 -12.93 -8.50 -6.08
C VAL A 30 -12.82 -9.94 -5.56
N GLN A 31 -13.13 -10.93 -6.41
CA GLN A 31 -13.04 -12.35 -6.02
C GLN A 31 -11.62 -12.73 -5.59
N PHE A 32 -10.61 -12.31 -6.35
CA PHE A 32 -9.22 -12.57 -6.02
C PHE A 32 -8.84 -12.00 -4.65
N LEU A 33 -9.28 -10.79 -4.31
CA LEU A 33 -9.02 -10.20 -3.00
C LEU A 33 -9.76 -10.94 -1.88
N LYS A 34 -11.02 -11.36 -2.10
CA LYS A 34 -11.78 -12.17 -1.14
C LYS A 34 -11.07 -13.50 -0.88
N ASP A 35 -10.67 -14.22 -1.93
CA ASP A 35 -10.00 -15.53 -1.84
C ASP A 35 -8.64 -15.47 -1.12
N ARG A 36 -7.97 -14.31 -1.19
CA ARG A 36 -6.64 -14.09 -0.60
C ARG A 36 -6.67 -13.42 0.77
N SER A 37 -7.86 -13.15 1.32
CA SER A 37 -8.02 -12.46 2.60
C SER A 37 -7.92 -13.43 3.80
N LEU A 38 -7.10 -13.01 4.76
CA LEU A 38 -6.84 -13.65 6.05
C LEU A 38 -7.34 -12.73 7.19
N GLY A 39 -7.20 -13.17 8.43
CA GLY A 39 -7.71 -12.45 9.60
C GLY A 39 -9.14 -12.84 9.95
N GLU A 40 -9.58 -12.42 11.13
CA GLU A 40 -10.93 -12.62 11.64
C GLU A 40 -11.95 -11.88 10.75
N HIS A 41 -11.62 -10.66 10.37
CA HIS A 41 -12.48 -9.79 9.56
C HIS A 41 -12.08 -9.75 8.08
N ARG A 42 -11.20 -10.65 7.63
CA ARG A 42 -10.74 -10.72 6.23
C ARG A 42 -10.01 -9.45 5.78
N GLY A 43 -9.38 -8.71 6.69
CA GLY A 43 -8.56 -7.52 6.44
C GLY A 43 -7.09 -7.84 6.11
N LEU A 44 -6.57 -8.96 6.59
CA LEU A 44 -5.15 -9.29 6.52
C LEU A 44 -4.79 -10.06 5.24
N ALA A 45 -3.51 -10.08 4.86
CA ALA A 45 -3.06 -10.86 3.70
C ALA A 45 -1.62 -11.38 3.83
N ALA A 46 -1.36 -12.49 3.14
CA ALA A 46 -0.03 -13.08 2.97
C ALA A 46 0.34 -13.17 1.48
N TYR A 47 1.62 -13.42 1.17
CA TYR A 47 2.09 -13.41 -0.22
C TYR A 47 1.48 -14.56 -1.03
N ARG A 48 1.41 -15.74 -0.42
CA ARG A 48 0.84 -16.98 -0.98
C ARG A 48 -0.07 -17.60 0.07
N ILE A 49 -1.11 -18.26 -0.41
CA ILE A 49 -1.84 -19.24 0.39
C ILE A 49 -1.10 -20.56 0.22
N THR A 50 -0.67 -21.12 1.34
CA THR A 50 0.07 -22.39 1.43
C THR A 50 -0.57 -23.26 2.49
N GLU A 51 -0.23 -24.55 2.50
CA GLU A 51 -0.52 -25.46 3.60
C GLU A 51 0.81 -25.98 4.16
N PRO A 52 1.18 -25.63 5.42
CA PRO A 52 0.45 -24.76 6.35
C PRO A 52 0.43 -23.28 5.89
N PRO A 53 -0.55 -22.48 6.34
CA PRO A 53 -0.66 -21.08 5.94
C PRO A 53 0.52 -20.25 6.46
N LEU A 54 1.07 -19.42 5.57
CA LEU A 54 2.01 -18.37 5.98
C LEU A 54 1.27 -17.31 6.80
N PRO A 55 1.94 -16.71 7.81
CA PRO A 55 1.35 -15.61 8.55
C PRO A 55 1.10 -14.40 7.65
N PRO A 56 0.13 -13.53 8.00
CA PRO A 56 -0.01 -12.23 7.36
C PRO A 56 1.29 -11.43 7.43
N THR A 57 1.49 -10.56 6.46
CA THR A 57 2.67 -9.68 6.42
C THR A 57 2.24 -8.24 6.22
N PRO A 58 2.96 -7.26 6.81
CA PRO A 58 2.60 -5.84 6.66
C PRO A 58 2.56 -5.39 5.19
N SER A 59 3.50 -5.87 4.36
CA SER A 59 3.54 -5.55 2.92
C SER A 59 2.27 -6.00 2.20
N MET A 60 1.84 -7.23 2.42
CA MET A 60 0.70 -7.80 1.70
C MET A 60 -0.62 -7.29 2.25
N THR A 61 -0.74 -7.10 3.58
CA THR A 61 -1.91 -6.48 4.19
C THR A 61 -2.11 -5.04 3.68
N ALA A 62 -1.06 -4.23 3.64
CA ALA A 62 -1.14 -2.87 3.10
C ALA A 62 -1.56 -2.84 1.63
N GLU A 63 -0.95 -3.69 0.79
CA GLU A 63 -1.31 -3.78 -0.63
C GLU A 63 -2.76 -4.26 -0.83
N ALA A 64 -3.21 -5.25 -0.05
CA ALA A 64 -4.57 -5.76 -0.11
C ALA A 64 -5.59 -4.69 0.28
N LEU A 65 -5.34 -3.96 1.38
CA LEU A 65 -6.20 -2.88 1.84
C LEU A 65 -6.29 -1.77 0.79
N PHE A 66 -5.14 -1.33 0.24
CA PHE A 66 -5.12 -0.32 -0.80
C PHE A 66 -5.91 -0.75 -2.05
N CYS A 67 -5.74 -2.00 -2.49
CA CYS A 67 -6.53 -2.54 -3.60
C CYS A 67 -8.04 -2.54 -3.30
N LYS A 68 -8.45 -2.94 -2.09
CA LYS A 68 -9.86 -2.90 -1.67
C LYS A 68 -10.39 -1.46 -1.65
N GLN A 69 -9.61 -0.49 -1.17
CA GLN A 69 -9.96 0.94 -1.18
C GLN A 69 -10.15 1.47 -2.61
N MET A 70 -9.28 1.09 -3.56
CA MET A 70 -9.43 1.47 -4.97
C MET A 70 -10.68 0.87 -5.64
N LEU A 71 -11.17 -0.27 -5.12
CA LEU A 71 -12.42 -0.88 -5.53
C LEU A 71 -13.63 -0.35 -4.73
N GLY A 72 -13.39 0.45 -3.69
CA GLY A 72 -14.38 1.24 -2.96
C GLY A 72 -14.73 0.75 -1.55
N ILE A 73 -13.96 -0.18 -0.95
CA ILE A 73 -14.30 -0.68 0.40
C ILE A 73 -14.45 0.49 1.37
N HIS A 74 -15.50 0.45 2.19
CA HIS A 74 -15.75 1.54 3.13
C HIS A 74 -14.68 1.57 4.23
N ARG A 75 -14.40 2.77 4.73
CA ARG A 75 -13.48 2.99 5.84
C ARG A 75 -13.85 2.18 7.08
N ASP A 76 -15.13 2.22 7.43
CA ASP A 76 -15.65 1.58 8.64
C ASP A 76 -15.98 0.09 8.46
N ASN A 77 -15.64 -0.49 7.30
CA ASN A 77 -15.78 -1.93 7.10
C ASN A 77 -14.83 -2.67 8.08
N PRO A 78 -15.27 -3.73 8.77
CA PRO A 78 -14.43 -4.46 9.74
C PRO A 78 -13.09 -4.94 9.15
N ALA A 79 -13.04 -5.32 7.87
CA ALA A 79 -11.81 -5.69 7.19
C ALA A 79 -10.82 -4.52 7.06
N SER A 80 -11.35 -3.31 6.83
CA SER A 80 -10.53 -2.08 6.76
C SER A 80 -9.96 -1.75 8.14
N VAL A 81 -10.79 -1.85 9.19
CA VAL A 81 -10.37 -1.58 10.57
C VAL A 81 -9.29 -2.56 11.01
N GLU A 82 -9.51 -3.88 10.84
CA GLU A 82 -8.54 -4.93 11.17
C GLU A 82 -7.19 -4.70 10.47
N ALA A 83 -7.22 -4.35 9.18
CA ALA A 83 -6.00 -4.09 8.43
C ALA A 83 -5.25 -2.85 8.96
N ILE A 84 -5.97 -1.79 9.35
CA ILE A 84 -5.35 -0.57 9.88
C ILE A 84 -4.75 -0.78 11.26
N GLU A 85 -5.45 -1.47 12.15
CA GLU A 85 -4.93 -1.82 13.48
C GLU A 85 -3.65 -2.64 13.37
N TYR A 86 -3.66 -3.66 12.51
CA TYR A 86 -2.45 -4.44 12.19
C TYR A 86 -1.32 -3.57 11.64
N LEU A 87 -1.60 -2.60 10.76
CA LEU A 87 -0.57 -1.71 10.21
C LEU A 87 -0.02 -0.70 11.24
N LEU A 88 -0.83 -0.29 12.23
CA LEU A 88 -0.39 0.58 13.33
C LEU A 88 0.57 -0.14 14.30
N GLU A 89 0.44 -1.46 14.46
CA GLU A 89 1.42 -2.26 15.20
C GLU A 89 2.77 -2.38 14.46
N HIS A 90 2.77 -2.15 13.14
CA HIS A 90 3.91 -2.32 12.24
C HIS A 90 4.39 -1.00 11.62
N LEU A 91 4.28 0.12 12.35
CA LEU A 91 4.75 1.43 11.88
C LEU A 91 6.21 1.39 11.40
N PRO A 92 6.60 2.24 10.42
CA PRO A 92 7.94 2.28 9.86
C PRO A 92 9.03 2.42 10.93
N LYS A 93 10.06 1.57 10.84
CA LYS A 93 11.25 1.59 11.70
C LYS A 93 12.50 1.41 10.84
N ARG A 94 13.56 2.17 11.12
CA ARG A 94 14.84 2.09 10.38
C ARG A 94 15.43 0.67 10.39
N SER A 95 15.32 -0.05 11.51
CA SER A 95 15.81 -1.43 11.69
C SER A 95 15.11 -2.46 10.82
N GLU A 96 13.89 -2.18 10.40
CA GLU A 96 13.00 -3.09 9.66
C GLU A 96 12.64 -2.48 8.30
N GLN A 97 13.58 -1.75 7.68
CA GLN A 97 13.31 -1.08 6.42
C GLN A 97 12.80 -2.07 5.38
N ASN A 98 11.66 -1.72 4.79
CA ASN A 98 11.13 -2.38 3.61
C ASN A 98 10.43 -1.32 2.76
N LEU A 99 11.13 -0.79 1.76
CA LEU A 99 10.60 0.31 0.94
C LEU A 99 9.34 -0.09 0.16
N TYR A 100 9.22 -1.37 -0.24
CA TYR A 100 8.01 -1.89 -0.86
C TYR A 100 6.82 -1.84 0.11
N TYR A 101 7.03 -2.25 1.36
CA TYR A 101 6.03 -2.09 2.41
C TYR A 101 5.68 -0.63 2.63
N TRP A 102 6.69 0.24 2.81
CA TRP A 102 6.46 1.64 3.10
C TRP A 102 5.68 2.33 1.99
N TYR A 103 5.92 1.97 0.73
CA TYR A 103 5.14 2.46 -0.41
C TYR A 103 3.66 2.09 -0.30
N TYR A 104 3.33 0.80 -0.21
CA TYR A 104 1.92 0.37 -0.13
C TYR A 104 1.25 0.77 1.18
N GLY A 105 1.98 0.76 2.30
CA GLY A 105 1.50 1.24 3.59
C GLY A 105 1.17 2.72 3.56
N THR A 106 2.00 3.53 2.88
CA THR A 106 1.72 4.95 2.68
C THR A 106 0.46 5.17 1.85
N LEU A 107 0.28 4.41 0.77
CA LEU A 107 -0.94 4.49 -0.04
C LEU A 107 -2.19 4.10 0.77
N ALA A 108 -2.15 2.98 1.48
CA ALA A 108 -3.28 2.48 2.28
C ALA A 108 -3.64 3.41 3.44
N MET A 109 -2.63 3.84 4.21
CA MET A 109 -2.82 4.74 5.35
C MET A 109 -3.29 6.12 4.89
N TYR A 110 -2.72 6.67 3.81
CA TYR A 110 -3.16 7.94 3.25
C TYR A 110 -4.63 7.88 2.85
N GLN A 111 -5.03 6.81 2.16
CA GLN A 111 -6.42 6.66 1.74
C GLN A 111 -7.38 6.41 2.91
N TYR A 112 -6.94 5.74 3.98
CA TYR A 112 -7.75 5.61 5.18
C TYR A 112 -7.92 6.96 5.91
N GLY A 113 -6.87 7.77 5.92
CA GLY A 113 -6.87 9.10 6.51
C GLY A 113 -6.98 9.12 8.04
N GLY A 114 -7.29 10.29 8.58
CA GLY A 114 -7.48 10.51 10.02
C GLY A 114 -6.21 10.27 10.86
N ASP A 115 -6.42 9.83 12.10
CA ASP A 115 -5.32 9.61 13.04
C ASP A 115 -4.31 8.53 12.58
N PRO A 116 -4.73 7.39 12.01
CA PRO A 116 -3.78 6.37 11.53
C PRO A 116 -2.83 6.90 10.44
N TRP A 117 -3.34 7.72 9.53
CA TRP A 117 -2.51 8.40 8.53
C TRP A 117 -1.48 9.33 9.18
N ARG A 118 -1.90 10.13 10.16
CA ARG A 118 -1.01 11.08 10.85
C ARG A 118 0.17 10.35 11.49
N GLN A 119 -0.10 9.30 12.26
CA GLN A 119 0.92 8.50 12.92
C GLN A 119 1.89 7.85 11.92
N TRP A 120 1.36 7.29 10.83
CA TRP A 120 2.17 6.72 9.76
C TRP A 120 3.07 7.77 9.10
N ASN A 121 2.48 8.89 8.67
CA ASN A 121 3.15 9.92 7.90
C ASN A 121 4.25 10.61 8.70
N GLU A 122 3.96 11.02 9.93
CA GLU A 122 4.96 11.64 10.81
C GLU A 122 6.17 10.73 10.98
N ARG A 123 5.92 9.45 11.28
CA ARG A 123 6.99 8.47 11.47
C ARG A 123 7.81 8.26 10.20
N LEU A 124 7.18 8.03 9.06
CA LEU A 124 7.87 7.73 7.82
C LEU A 124 8.60 8.94 7.25
N ARG A 125 7.95 10.10 7.24
CA ARG A 125 8.51 11.36 6.74
C ARG A 125 9.82 11.67 7.46
N ASP A 126 9.81 11.66 8.78
CA ASP A 126 10.98 12.04 9.57
C ASP A 126 12.13 11.05 9.35
N LEU A 127 11.83 9.74 9.30
CA LEU A 127 12.80 8.70 8.96
C LEU A 127 13.45 8.94 7.59
N LEU A 128 12.65 9.21 6.55
CA LEU A 128 13.16 9.40 5.20
C LEU A 128 13.94 10.72 5.06
N VAL A 129 13.47 11.81 5.67
CA VAL A 129 14.14 13.12 5.61
C VAL A 129 15.51 13.07 6.30
N GLU A 130 15.59 12.39 7.45
CA GLU A 130 16.84 12.19 8.20
C GLU A 130 17.81 11.30 7.41
N ASP A 131 17.30 10.25 6.76
CA ASP A 131 18.12 9.25 6.07
C ASP A 131 18.58 9.67 4.67
N GLN A 132 17.98 10.73 4.11
CA GLN A 132 18.35 11.24 2.79
C GLN A 132 19.80 11.76 2.80
N ARG A 133 20.59 11.31 1.81
CA ARG A 133 21.95 11.83 1.58
C ARG A 133 21.93 13.33 1.37
N LYS A 134 22.72 14.09 2.13
CA LYS A 134 22.78 15.57 2.03
C LYS A 134 23.97 16.11 1.24
N THR A 135 24.98 15.29 0.97
CA THR A 135 26.24 15.74 0.36
C THR A 135 26.77 14.71 -0.65
N GLY A 136 27.72 15.16 -1.47
CA GLY A 136 28.38 14.35 -2.49
C GLY A 136 27.52 14.08 -3.73
N HIS A 137 28.02 13.24 -4.63
CA HIS A 137 27.38 12.92 -5.91
C HIS A 137 26.01 12.24 -5.77
N ALA A 138 25.69 11.70 -4.59
CA ALA A 138 24.44 11.02 -4.28
C ALA A 138 23.50 11.88 -3.42
N ALA A 139 23.76 13.17 -3.25
CA ALA A 139 22.86 14.06 -2.51
C ALA A 139 21.43 14.03 -3.09
N GLY A 140 20.43 14.04 -2.20
CA GLY A 140 19.01 13.90 -2.56
C GLY A 140 18.51 12.46 -2.67
N SER A 141 19.38 11.46 -2.62
CA SER A 141 19.03 10.04 -2.76
C SER A 141 18.99 9.27 -1.44
N TRP A 142 18.49 8.03 -1.50
CA TRP A 142 18.51 7.08 -0.39
C TRP A 142 19.38 5.87 -0.74
N ASP A 143 20.15 5.41 0.25
CA ASP A 143 21.04 4.26 0.06
C ASP A 143 20.23 2.95 -0.07
N PRO A 144 20.62 2.06 -1.01
CA PRO A 144 19.96 0.78 -1.18
C PRO A 144 20.23 -0.14 0.01
N ARG A 145 19.22 -0.35 0.86
CA ARG A 145 19.26 -1.31 1.96
C ARG A 145 18.34 -2.52 1.71
N PRO A 146 18.66 -3.69 2.28
CA PRO A 146 17.78 -4.86 2.25
C PRO A 146 16.34 -4.53 2.71
N PRO A 147 15.34 -5.33 2.30
CA PRO A 147 15.47 -6.51 1.45
C PRO A 147 15.58 -6.19 -0.05
N TRP A 148 14.98 -5.09 -0.51
CA TRP A 148 14.82 -4.83 -1.96
C TRP A 148 15.87 -3.88 -2.57
N GLY A 149 16.53 -3.06 -1.74
CA GLY A 149 17.57 -2.14 -2.19
C GLY A 149 18.69 -2.81 -2.99
N PRO A 150 19.24 -3.97 -2.59
CA PRO A 150 20.27 -4.66 -3.35
C PRO A 150 19.84 -5.08 -4.78
N TYR A 151 18.54 -5.32 -4.99
CA TYR A 151 18.01 -5.71 -6.31
C TYR A 151 17.73 -4.50 -7.20
N GLY A 152 17.11 -3.45 -6.65
CA GLY A 152 16.70 -2.26 -7.42
C GLY A 152 17.71 -1.12 -7.43
N GLY A 153 18.74 -1.18 -6.58
CA GLY A 153 19.76 -0.16 -6.42
C GLY A 153 19.23 1.19 -5.94
N ARG A 154 20.09 2.20 -6.06
CA ARG A 154 19.80 3.58 -5.62
C ARG A 154 18.59 4.20 -6.33
N ILE A 155 18.37 3.85 -7.60
CA ILE A 155 17.22 4.35 -8.38
C ILE A 155 15.93 3.90 -7.73
N TYR A 156 15.77 2.59 -7.48
CA TYR A 156 14.60 2.05 -6.79
C TYR A 156 14.40 2.68 -5.42
N SER A 157 15.47 2.75 -4.62
CA SER A 157 15.38 3.29 -3.26
C SER A 157 14.96 4.75 -3.25
N THR A 158 15.53 5.55 -4.15
CA THR A 158 15.19 6.98 -4.27
C THR A 158 13.78 7.18 -4.79
N ALA A 159 13.36 6.40 -5.80
CA ALA A 159 12.02 6.46 -6.35
C ALA A 159 10.98 6.13 -5.27
N LEU A 160 11.09 4.98 -4.58
CA LEU A 160 10.10 4.62 -3.55
C LEU A 160 10.08 5.60 -2.37
N SER A 161 11.25 6.05 -1.88
CA SER A 161 11.29 7.07 -0.83
C SER A 161 10.61 8.37 -1.26
N THR A 162 10.83 8.81 -2.50
CA THR A 162 10.19 10.02 -3.05
C THR A 162 8.68 9.82 -3.16
N LEU A 163 8.22 8.70 -3.75
CA LEU A 163 6.81 8.34 -3.91
C LEU A 163 6.06 8.34 -2.55
N CYS A 164 6.72 7.89 -1.48
CA CYS A 164 6.17 7.95 -0.12
C CYS A 164 6.01 9.40 0.37
N LEU A 165 7.04 10.24 0.17
CA LEU A 165 7.04 11.63 0.63
C LEU A 165 6.04 12.52 -0.13
N GLU A 166 5.68 12.15 -1.36
CA GLU A 166 4.82 12.97 -2.21
C GLU A 166 3.35 12.52 -2.28
N VAL A 167 2.96 11.46 -1.54
CA VAL A 167 1.64 10.83 -1.70
C VAL A 167 0.48 11.83 -1.62
N TYR A 168 0.58 12.81 -0.72
CA TYR A 168 -0.44 13.83 -0.47
C TYR A 168 -0.41 15.01 -1.46
N TYR A 169 0.57 15.06 -2.36
CA TYR A 169 0.55 15.98 -3.51
C TYR A 169 -0.01 15.31 -4.78
N ARG A 170 -0.02 13.98 -4.83
CA ARG A 170 -0.36 13.21 -6.05
C ARG A 170 -1.75 12.62 -6.07
N PHE A 171 -2.29 12.26 -4.91
CA PHE A 171 -3.61 11.66 -4.82
C PHE A 171 -4.55 12.61 -4.07
N LEU A 172 -5.72 12.87 -4.65
CA LEU A 172 -6.86 13.30 -3.85
C LEU A 172 -7.34 12.09 -3.04
N PRO A 173 -7.73 12.24 -1.76
CA PRO A 173 -8.32 11.15 -1.00
C PRO A 173 -9.49 10.52 -1.77
N LEU A 174 -9.45 9.21 -2.02
CA LEU A 174 -10.37 8.49 -2.91
C LEU A 174 -11.85 8.68 -2.53
N TYR A 175 -12.15 9.02 -1.27
CA TYR A 175 -13.50 9.34 -0.80
C TYR A 175 -14.12 10.57 -1.47
N GLN A 176 -13.38 11.35 -2.25
CA GLN A 176 -13.94 12.41 -3.10
C GLN A 176 -14.31 11.94 -4.51
N VAL A 177 -13.95 10.71 -4.90
CA VAL A 177 -14.22 10.14 -6.24
C VAL A 177 -15.09 8.90 -6.05
N GLY A 178 -16.42 9.09 -6.08
CA GLY A 178 -17.43 8.10 -5.72
C GLY A 178 -17.37 6.77 -6.49
N GLY A 179 -16.63 5.79 -5.96
CA GLY A 179 -16.68 4.39 -6.35
C GLY A 179 -17.55 3.59 -5.38
N GLN A 180 -18.58 2.89 -5.88
CA GLN A 180 -19.40 1.98 -5.07
C GLN A 180 -18.71 0.61 -4.95
N TYR A 181 -18.46 0.17 -3.72
CA TYR A 181 -18.14 -1.21 -3.38
C TYR A 181 -19.41 -1.88 -2.88
N ILE A 182 -19.80 -2.97 -3.54
CA ILE A 182 -21.02 -3.70 -3.19
C ILE A 182 -20.60 -4.85 -2.27
N ASP A 183 -20.97 -4.72 -1.00
CA ASP A 183 -20.94 -5.80 -0.01
C ASP A 183 -22.12 -6.75 -0.29
N GLU A 184 -21.91 -7.74 -1.14
CA GLU A 184 -22.71 -8.98 -1.18
C GLU A 184 -21.82 -10.17 -0.79
#